data_AF-A0A7J3WE50-F1
#
_entry.id   AF-A0A7J3WE50-F1
#
_cell.length_a   1.000
_cell.length_b   1.000
_cell.length_c   1.000
_cell.angle_alpha   90.00
_cell.angle_beta   90.00
_cell.angle_gamma   90.00
#
_symmetry.space_group_name_H-M   'P 1'
#
loop_
_entity.id
_entity.type
_entity.pdbx_description
1 polymer ?
#
loop_
_entity_poly.entity_id
_entity_poly.type
_entity_poly.pdbx_seq_one_letter_code
_entity_poly.pdbx_strand_id
1 'polypeptide(L)'
;ERRRGMPVLGATTLLVPHYVDEEEVSEIAKFIASLDDEIPYSLLVFHPDFKMRDIPVTPERQVWRCYRSAKRHLKNVYVGNLQLLLMRPNQTA
;
A
#
# COMPACT_ATOMS: atom_id res chain seq x y z
N GLU A 1 30.10 -5.36 12.69
CA GLU A 1 29.34 -4.09 12.59
C GLU A 1 28.27 -4.23 11.52
N ARG A 2 26.99 -3.97 11.81
CA ARG A 2 25.92 -3.94 10.79
C ARG A 2 26.16 -2.71 9.90
N ARG A 3 26.13 -2.86 8.57
CA ARG A 3 26.09 -1.73 7.62
C ARG A 3 24.85 -0.87 7.95
N ARG A 4 25.03 0.20 8.72
CA ARG A 4 23.98 1.19 9.00
C ARG A 4 23.77 1.99 7.71
N GLY A 5 22.65 1.79 7.03
CA GLY A 5 22.26 2.61 5.87
C GLY A 5 21.46 1.90 4.79
N MET A 6 21.49 0.56 4.73
CA MET A 6 20.69 -0.19 3.76
C MET A 6 19.72 -1.11 4.51
N PRO A 7 18.39 -0.86 4.41
CA PRO A 7 17.41 -1.75 5.00
C PRO A 7 17.58 -3.13 4.36
N VAL A 8 17.85 -4.14 5.18
CA VAL A 8 18.02 -5.54 4.74
C VAL A 8 16.67 -6.17 4.37
N LEU A 9 15.58 -5.57 4.86
CA LEU A 9 14.21 -6.04 4.71
C LEU A 9 13.31 -4.85 4.36
N GLY A 10 12.39 -5.07 3.43
CA GLY A 10 11.29 -4.17 3.10
C GLY A 10 10.04 -4.99 2.81
N ALA A 11 8.89 -4.38 3.02
CA ALA A 11 7.60 -5.01 2.75
C ALA A 11 6.84 -4.25 1.67
N THR A 12 5.96 -4.95 0.96
CA THR A 12 5.10 -4.34 -0.05
C THR A 12 3.72 -4.99 -0.02
N THR A 13 2.68 -4.19 -0.14
CA THR A 13 1.29 -4.67 -0.23
C THR A 13 0.60 -4.00 -1.40
N LEU A 14 -0.02 -4.82 -2.24
CA LEU A 14 -0.84 -4.37 -3.35
C LEU A 14 -2.26 -4.09 -2.84
N LEU A 15 -2.74 -2.86 -3.03
CA LEU A 15 -4.04 -2.41 -2.52
C LEU A 15 -5.20 -2.83 -3.45
N VAL A 16 -5.45 -4.13 -3.57
CA VAL A 16 -6.54 -4.63 -4.41
C VAL A 16 -7.89 -4.26 -3.78
N PRO A 17 -8.77 -3.51 -4.49
CA PRO A 17 -10.10 -3.15 -3.96
C PRO A 17 -10.90 -4.35 -3.49
N HIS A 18 -11.60 -4.21 -2.37
CA HIS A 18 -12.40 -5.26 -1.71
C HIS A 18 -11.62 -6.43 -1.08
N TYR A 19 -10.29 -6.49 -1.26
CA TYR A 19 -9.45 -7.53 -0.64
C TYR A 19 -8.50 -6.97 0.42
N VAL A 20 -8.03 -5.73 0.23
CA VAL A 20 -7.04 -5.11 1.11
C VAL A 20 -7.48 -3.68 1.41
N ASP A 21 -7.89 -3.42 2.64
CA ASP A 21 -8.32 -2.10 3.08
C ASP A 21 -7.51 -1.58 4.28
N GLU A 22 -8.09 -0.59 4.97
CA GLU A 22 -7.43 0.07 6.10
C GLU A 22 -7.12 -0.90 7.26
N GLU A 23 -7.98 -1.90 7.47
CA GLU A 23 -7.88 -2.89 8.54
C GLU A 23 -6.72 -3.85 8.26
N GLU A 24 -6.67 -4.50 7.09
CA GLU A 24 -5.56 -5.39 6.74
C GLU A 24 -4.23 -4.63 6.73
N VAL A 25 -4.21 -3.41 6.19
CA VAL A 25 -3.00 -2.59 6.16
C VAL A 25 -2.56 -2.18 7.57
N SER A 26 -3.49 -1.92 8.49
CA SER A 26 -3.17 -1.65 9.90
C SER A 26 -2.46 -2.84 10.54
N GLU A 27 -3.04 -4.03 10.40
CA GLU A 27 -2.51 -5.23 11.06
C GLU A 27 -1.18 -5.69 10.44
N ILE A 28 -1.02 -5.57 9.11
CA ILE A 28 0.27 -5.80 8.44
C ILE A 28 1.31 -4.79 8.94
N ALA A 29 0.98 -3.50 9.01
CA ALA A 29 1.92 -2.48 9.46
C ALA A 29 2.31 -2.68 10.93
N LYS A 30 1.36 -3.07 11.78
CA LYS A 30 1.59 -3.41 13.19
C LYS A 30 2.49 -4.64 13.34
N PHE A 31 2.28 -5.67 12.52
CA PHE A 31 3.15 -6.84 12.48
C PHE A 31 4.58 -6.46 12.07
N ILE A 32 4.76 -5.67 11.01
CA ILE A 32 6.09 -5.21 10.58
C ILE A 32 6.75 -4.36 11.69
N ALA A 33 6.01 -3.44 12.31
CA ALA A 33 6.51 -2.58 13.38
C ALA A 33 6.92 -3.37 14.64
N SER A 34 6.32 -4.54 14.85
CA SER A 34 6.75 -5.46 15.93
C SER A 34 8.16 -6.03 15.72
N LEU A 35 8.66 -6.01 14.49
CA LEU A 35 10.02 -6.41 14.13
C LEU A 35 10.99 -5.20 14.20
N ASP A 36 10.64 -4.11 13.51
CA ASP A 36 11.38 -2.84 13.48
C ASP A 36 10.52 -1.77 12.78
N ASP A 37 10.30 -0.62 13.41
CA ASP A 37 9.44 0.46 12.91
C ASP A 37 10.09 1.32 11.80
N GLU A 38 11.38 1.12 11.55
CA GLU A 38 12.14 1.71 10.45
C GLU A 38 12.05 0.88 9.15
N ILE A 39 11.51 -0.34 9.18
CA ILE A 39 11.37 -1.19 7.97
C ILE A 39 10.53 -0.45 6.92
N PRO A 40 11.05 -0.24 5.69
CA PRO A 40 10.28 0.36 4.62
C PRO A 40 9.05 -0.48 4.25
N TYR A 41 7.89 0.17 4.15
CA TYR A 41 6.64 -0.45 3.72
C TYR A 41 5.99 0.32 2.58
N SER A 42 5.90 -0.32 1.42
CA SER A 42 5.32 0.28 0.21
C SER A 42 3.91 -0.23 -0.05
N LEU A 43 2.96 0.69 -0.17
CA LEU A 43 1.60 0.40 -0.62
C LEU A 43 1.50 0.69 -2.11
N LEU A 44 1.14 -0.31 -2.92
CA LEU A 44 1.03 -0.15 -4.37
C LEU A 44 -0.42 0.02 -4.78
N VAL A 45 -0.71 1.08 -5.53
CA VAL A 45 -2.01 1.24 -6.21
C VAL A 45 -2.17 0.12 -7.23
N PHE A 46 -3.33 -0.52 -7.21
CA PHE A 46 -3.68 -1.65 -8.08
C PHE A 46 -4.07 -1.16 -9.48
N HIS A 47 -3.60 -1.87 -10.50
CA HIS A 47 -4.03 -1.72 -11.89
C HIS A 47 -4.75 -3.01 -12.34
N PRO A 48 -5.96 -2.93 -12.92
CA PRO A 48 -6.65 -4.09 -13.46
C PRO A 48 -5.89 -4.71 -14.63
N ASP A 49 -5.40 -5.93 -14.46
CA ASP A 49 -4.83 -6.70 -15.56
C ASP A 49 -5.03 -8.21 -15.38
N PHE A 50 -4.69 -8.96 -16.41
CA PHE A 50 -4.71 -10.42 -16.49
C PHE A 50 -6.06 -11.03 -16.07
N LYS A 51 -6.13 -11.63 -14.88
CA LYS A 51 -7.31 -12.33 -14.35
C LYS A 51 -8.19 -11.47 -13.45
N MET A 52 -7.82 -10.21 -13.24
CA MET A 52 -8.52 -9.26 -12.36
C MET A 52 -8.88 -7.97 -13.12
N ARG A 53 -9.31 -8.12 -14.38
CA ARG A 53 -9.69 -6.99 -15.25
C ARG A 53 -11.03 -6.36 -14.89
N ASP A 54 -11.84 -7.08 -14.11
CA ASP A 54 -13.14 -6.70 -13.59
C ASP A 54 -13.06 -5.90 -12.27
N ILE A 55 -11.89 -5.86 -11.63
CA ILE A 55 -11.65 -5.07 -10.41
C ILE A 55 -11.19 -3.67 -10.81
N PRO A 56 -11.76 -2.58 -10.27
CA PRO A 56 -11.30 -1.24 -10.62
C PRO A 56 -9.89 -0.95 -10.11
N VAL A 57 -9.27 0.12 -10.61
CA VAL A 57 -8.09 0.73 -9.98
C VAL A 57 -8.42 1.09 -8.52
N THR A 58 -7.45 0.99 -7.60
CA THR A 58 -7.68 1.36 -6.20
C THR A 58 -8.19 2.79 -6.07
N PRO A 59 -9.35 3.03 -5.43
CA PRO A 59 -9.85 4.38 -5.22
C PRO A 59 -8.87 5.19 -4.38
N GLU A 60 -8.62 6.45 -4.77
CA GLU A 60 -7.72 7.37 -4.07
C GLU A 60 -8.04 7.46 -2.56
N ARG A 61 -9.33 7.50 -2.20
CA ARG A 61 -9.76 7.53 -0.81
C ARG A 61 -9.28 6.31 -0.02
N GLN A 62 -9.30 5.12 -0.61
CA GLN A 62 -8.82 3.89 0.03
C GLN A 62 -7.30 3.94 0.21
N VAL A 63 -6.57 4.38 -0.82
CA VAL A 63 -5.10 4.52 -0.77
C VAL A 63 -4.67 5.41 0.39
N TRP A 64 -5.27 6.60 0.54
CA TRP A 64 -4.93 7.51 1.62
C TRP A 64 -5.39 7.05 3.01
N ARG A 65 -6.45 6.25 3.11
CA ARG A 65 -6.83 5.60 4.37
C ARG A 65 -5.79 4.55 4.78
N CYS A 66 -5.41 3.69 3.85
CA CYS A 66 -4.38 2.67 4.06
C CYS A 66 -3.03 3.31 4.44
N TYR A 67 -2.59 4.34 3.71
CA TYR A 67 -1.36 5.07 4.01
C TYR A 67 -1.37 5.64 5.43
N ARG A 68 -2.44 6.35 5.82
CA ARG A 68 -2.58 6.89 7.17
C ARG A 68 -2.60 5.80 8.22
N SER A 69 -3.24 4.67 7.93
CA SER A 69 -3.28 3.50 8.82
C SER A 69 -1.89 2.94 9.09
N ALA A 70 -1.11 2.68 8.02
CA ALA A 70 0.26 2.19 8.14
C ALA A 70 1.19 3.19 8.84
N LYS A 71 1.03 4.50 8.56
CA LYS A 71 1.82 5.57 9.20
C LYS A 71 1.59 5.72 10.70
N ARG A 72 0.54 5.11 11.27
CA ARG A 72 0.37 5.02 12.74
C ARG A 72 1.38 4.09 13.39
N HIS A 73 1.92 3.12 12.65
CA HIS A 73 2.79 2.06 13.17
C HIS A 73 4.23 2.14 12.64
N LEU A 74 4.42 2.62 11.41
CA LEU A 74 5.71 2.62 10.72
C LEU A 74 6.17 4.03 10.34
N LYS A 75 7.49 4.28 10.45
CA LYS A 75 8.06 5.57 10.08
C LYS A 75 8.24 5.73 8.58
N ASN A 76 8.64 4.67 7.88
CA ASN A 76 8.99 4.68 6.46
C ASN A 76 7.90 4.01 5.61
N VAL A 77 6.81 4.73 5.33
CA VAL A 77 5.70 4.25 4.49
C VAL A 77 5.66 5.03 3.19
N TYR A 78 5.47 4.34 2.07
CA TYR A 78 5.43 4.93 0.73
C TYR A 78 4.19 4.47 -0.04
N VAL A 79 3.73 5.31 -0.97
CA VAL A 79 2.69 4.93 -1.93
C VAL A 79 3.30 4.91 -3.32
N GLY A 80 3.28 3.75 -3.97
CA GLY A 80 3.73 3.55 -5.34
C GLY A 80 2.56 3.58 -6.33
N ASN A 81 2.87 3.72 -7.62
CA ASN A 81 1.90 3.73 -8.71
C ASN A 81 0.86 4.87 -8.64
N LEU A 82 1.20 6.02 -8.07
CA LEU A 82 0.29 7.15 -7.92
C LEU A 82 -0.30 7.64 -9.26
N GLN A 83 0.42 7.47 -10.38
CA GLN A 83 -0.09 7.81 -11.72
C GLN A 83 -1.39 7.07 -12.08
N LEU A 84 -1.64 5.90 -11.48
CA LEU A 84 -2.87 5.13 -11.69
C LEU A 84 -4.10 5.85 -11.12
N LEU A 85 -3.95 6.73 -10.14
CA LEU A 85 -5.07 7.51 -9.60
C LEU A 85 -5.67 8.48 -10.63
N LEU A 86 -4.91 8.78 -11.69
CA LEU A 86 -5.40 9.55 -12.84
C LEU A 86 -6.20 8.69 -13.83
N MET A 87 -6.06 7.36 -13.78
CA MET A 87 -6.85 6.41 -14.56
C MET A 87 -8.24 6.28 -13.93
N ARG A 88 -9.04 7.34 -14.04
CA ARG A 88 -10.46 7.27 -13.68
C ARG A 88 -11.16 6.39 -14.71
N PRO A 89 -11.98 5.40 -14.30
CA PRO A 89 -12.95 4.85 -15.24
C PRO A 89 -13.81 6.03 -15.71
N ASN A 90 -13.97 6.17 -17.03
CA ASN A 90 -14.94 7.12 -17.58
C ASN A 90 -16.26 6.91 -16.84
N GLN A 91 -16.67 7.89 -16.02
CA GLN A 91 -18.02 7.96 -15.50
C GLN A 91 -18.91 8.40 -16.67
N THR A 92 -19.18 7.47 -17.58
CA THR A 92 -20.26 7.56 -18.54
C THR A 92 -21.16 6.37 -18.31
N ALA A 93 -22.10 6.58 -17.39
CA ALA A 93 -23.40 5.94 -17.38
C ALA A 93 -24.43 7.06 -17.26
#